data_AF-A0A929FG02-F1
#
_entry.id   AF-A0A929FG02-F1
#
_cell.length_a   1.000
_cell.length_b   1.000
_cell.length_c   1.000
_cell.angle_alpha   90.00
_cell.angle_beta   90.00
_cell.angle_gamma   90.00
#
_symmetry.space_group_name_H-M   'P 1'
#
loop_
_entity.id
_entity.type
_entity.pdbx_description
1 polymer ?
#
loop_
_entity_poly.entity_id
_entity_poly.type
_entity_poly.pdbx_seq_one_letter_code
_entity_poly.pdbx_strand_id
1 'polypeptide(L)' 'MSSLIITKIVEEINELPDDLQQQVLSFVVNLRQQHFKASSDAWDVLESLTGTVEAPADWSAEHDHYLYGTSKRQETDS' A
#
# COMPACT_ATOMS: atom_id res chain seq x y z
N MET A 1 -18.09 12.57 18.14
CA MET A 1 -19.15 13.06 17.24
C MET A 1 -19.57 12.00 16.22
N SER A 2 -18.66 11.20 15.67
CA SER A 2 -18.96 10.16 14.67
C SER A 2 -19.96 9.08 15.13
N SER A 3 -19.95 8.71 16.41
CA SER A 3 -20.88 7.71 16.96
C SER A 3 -22.34 8.16 16.90
N LEU A 4 -22.64 9.45 17.12
CA LEU A 4 -24.03 9.95 17.08
C LEU A 4 -24.61 9.92 15.66
N ILE A 5 -23.76 10.17 14.66
CA ILE A 5 -24.16 10.15 13.25
C ILE A 5 -24.44 8.70 12.83
N ILE A 6 -23.58 7.76 13.22
CA ILE A 6 -23.79 6.33 12.92
C ILE A 6 -25.08 5.84 13.57
N THR A 7 -25.31 6.16 14.84
CA THR A 7 -26.54 5.75 15.54
C THR A 7 -27.79 6.32 14.88
N LYS A 8 -27.81 7.61 14.53
CA LYS A 8 -28.95 8.23 13.86
C LYS A 8 -29.24 7.61 12.48
N ILE A 9 -28.20 7.32 11.70
CA ILE A 9 -28.35 6.69 10.38
C ILE A 9 -28.90 5.27 10.52
N VAL A 10 -28.41 4.50 11.50
CA VAL A 10 -28.90 3.13 11.74
C VAL A 10 -30.36 3.12 12.18
N GLU A 11 -30.75 4.05 13.06
CA GLU A 11 -32.16 4.23 13.45
C GLU A 11 -33.04 4.54 12.24
N GLU A 12 -32.64 5.47 11.39
CA GLU A 12 -33.40 5.85 10.20
C GLU A 12 -33.54 4.70 9.18
N ILE A 13 -32.51 3.87 9.01
CA ILE A 13 -32.56 2.70 8.12
C ILE A 13 -33.50 1.62 8.66
N ASN A 14 -33.56 1.43 9.98
CA ASN A 14 -34.42 0.39 10.60
C ASN A 14 -35.93 0.68 10.42
N GLU A 15 -36.30 1.94 10.22
CA GLU A 15 -37.69 2.35 9.95
C GLU A 15 -38.11 2.18 8.48
N LEU A 16 -37.16 1.85 7.58
CA LEU A 16 -37.45 1.63 6.17
C LEU A 16 -38.01 0.22 5.92
N PRO A 17 -38.82 0.04 4.85
CA PRO A 17 -39.19 -1.28 4.35
C PRO A 17 -37.99 -2.16 4.02
N ASP A 18 -38.13 -3.48 4.21
CA ASP A 18 -37.04 -4.46 4.06
C ASP A 18 -36.35 -4.39 2.69
N ASP A 19 -37.09 -4.17 1.61
CA ASP A 19 -36.54 -4.08 0.26
C ASP A 19 -35.59 -2.89 0.09
N LEU A 20 -35.91 -1.75 0.70
CA LEU A 20 -35.05 -0.57 0.71
C LEU A 20 -33.86 -0.75 1.64
N GLN A 21 -34.03 -1.42 2.79
CA GLN A 21 -32.90 -1.78 3.65
C GLN A 21 -31.88 -2.65 2.90
N GLN A 22 -32.35 -3.64 2.16
CA GLN A 22 -31.48 -4.49 1.35
C GLN A 22 -30.79 -3.71 0.22
N GLN A 23 -31.48 -2.75 -0.40
CA GLN A 23 -30.88 -1.88 -1.41
C GLN A 23 -29.75 -1.03 -0.81
N VAL A 24 -29.96 -0.41 0.35
CA VAL A 24 -28.94 0.39 1.04
C VAL A 24 -27.74 -0.48 1.43
N LEU A 25 -27.98 -1.69 1.96
CA LEU A 25 -26.91 -2.63 2.28
C LEU A 25 -26.09 -2.99 1.04
N SER A 26 -26.75 -3.31 -0.07
CA SER A 26 -26.07 -3.65 -1.33
C SER A 26 -25.22 -2.49 -1.85
N PHE A 27 -25.73 -1.26 -1.72
CA PHE A 27 -25.04 -0.04 -2.13
C PHE A 27 -23.79 0.21 -1.27
N VAL A 28 -23.91 0.15 0.05
CA VAL A 28 -22.77 0.33 0.97
C VAL A 28 -21.70 -0.74 0.75
N VAL A 29 -22.11 -1.99 0.55
CA VAL A 29 -21.19 -3.09 0.25
C VAL A 29 -20.46 -2.84 -1.07
N ASN A 30 -21.18 -2.38 -2.11
CA ASN A 30 -20.59 -2.06 -3.40
C ASN A 30 -19.58 -0.91 -3.31
N LEU A 31 -19.94 0.18 -2.62
CA LEU A 31 -19.03 1.32 -2.39
C LEU A 31 -17.76 0.89 -1.66
N ARG A 32 -17.89 0.05 -0.61
CA ARG A 32 -16.73 -0.50 0.09
C ARG A 32 -15.85 -1.32 -0.84
N GLN A 33 -16.44 -2.16 -1.68
CA GLN A 33 -15.69 -2.98 -2.65
C GLN A 33 -15.01 -2.14 -3.74
N GLN A 34 -15.62 -1.05 -4.18
CA GLN A 34 -15.03 -0.10 -5.13
C GLN A 34 -13.85 0.65 -4.50
N HIS A 35 -13.98 1.14 -3.27
CA HIS A 35 -12.91 1.84 -2.57
C HIS A 35 -11.76 0.91 -2.14
N PHE A 36 -12.02 -0.37 -1.88
CA PHE A 36 -10.96 -1.37 -1.62
C PHE A 36 -10.16 -1.76 -2.87
N LYS A 37 -10.65 -1.46 -4.07
CA LYS A 37 -9.95 -1.76 -5.34
C LYS A 37 -8.98 -0.67 -5.78
N ALA A 38 -8.87 0.43 -5.04
CA ALA A 38 -8.14 1.63 -5.42
C ALA A 38 -6.98 2.00 -4.47
N SER A 39 -6.41 1.03 -3.76
CA SER A 39 -5.09 1.21 -3.15
C SER A 39 -4.18 0.06 -3.57
N SER A 40 -3.70 0.09 -4.82
CA SER A 40 -2.32 -0.33 -5.02
C SER A 40 -1.49 0.68 -4.23
N ASP A 41 -0.85 0.25 -3.14
CA ASP A 41 0.09 1.11 -2.45
C ASP A 41 1.13 1.62 -3.46
N ALA A 42 1.75 2.77 -3.21
CA ALA A 42 2.81 3.27 -4.08
C ALA A 42 3.89 2.21 -4.31
N TRP A 43 4.08 1.34 -3.31
CA TRP A 43 4.94 0.17 -3.37
C TRP A 43 4.48 -0.90 -4.37
N ASP A 44 3.19 -1.18 -4.46
CA ASP A 44 2.63 -2.15 -5.42
C ASP A 44 2.79 -1.64 -6.86
N VAL A 45 2.64 -0.33 -7.07
CA VAL A 45 2.87 0.29 -8.38
C VAL A 45 4.35 0.21 -8.75
N LEU A 46 5.24 0.54 -7.82
CA LEU A 46 6.69 0.45 -8.05
C LEU A 46 7.10 -0.99 -8.34
N GLU A 47 6.66 -1.95 -7.54
CA GLU A 47 6.91 -3.37 -7.75
C GLU A 47 6.46 -3.86 -9.13
N SER A 48 5.26 -3.43 -9.57
CA SER A 48 4.73 -3.78 -10.89
C SER A 48 5.56 -3.21 -12.05
N LEU A 49 6.21 -2.06 -11.84
CA LEU A 49 6.98 -1.36 -12.87
C LEU A 49 8.46 -1.74 -12.87
N THR A 50 9.03 -2.06 -11.71
CA THR A 50 10.48 -2.24 -11.59
C THR A 50 10.97 -3.63 -11.95
N GLY A 51 10.08 -4.65 -11.94
CA GLY A 51 10.49 -6.05 -12.09
C GLY A 51 11.50 -6.49 -11.02
N THR A 52 11.75 -7.79 -10.89
CA THR A 52 12.80 -8.30 -10.00
C THR A 52 14.12 -8.34 -10.78
N VAL A 53 14.95 -7.31 -10.65
CA VAL A 53 16.36 -7.45 -11.02
C VAL A 53 17.03 -8.20 -9.87
N GLU A 54 17.52 -9.42 -10.11
CA GLU A 54 18.38 -10.11 -9.14
C GLU A 54 19.53 -9.17 -8.82
N ALA A 55 19.65 -8.77 -7.55
CA ALA A 55 20.73 -7.88 -7.15
C ALA A 55 22.07 -8.58 -7.45
N PRO A 56 22.96 -7.99 -8.29
CA PRO A 56 24.34 -8.41 -8.37
C PRO A 56 24.93 -8.64 -6.97
N ALA A 57 25.81 -9.64 -6.85
CA ALA A 57 26.33 -10.15 -5.58
C ALA A 57 26.97 -9.09 -4.65
N ASP A 58 27.19 -7.86 -5.09
CA ASP A 58 27.63 -6.79 -4.19
C ASP A 58 27.34 -5.39 -4.74
N TRP A 59 26.20 -4.79 -4.38
CA TRP A 59 25.95 -3.37 -4.64
C TRP A 59 26.82 -2.44 -3.80
N SER A 60 27.56 -2.96 -2.81
CA SER A 60 28.40 -2.16 -1.93
C SER A 60 29.88 -2.19 -2.29
N ALA A 61 30.32 -3.12 -3.15
CA ALA A 61 31.73 -3.31 -3.50
C ALA A 61 32.42 -2.04 -4.02
N GLU A 62 31.68 -1.15 -4.70
CA GLU A 62 32.17 0.12 -5.24
C GLU A 62 31.83 1.34 -4.33
N HIS A 63 31.01 1.15 -3.29
CA HIS A 63 30.54 2.26 -2.43
C HIS A 63 31.51 2.62 -1.31
N ASP A 64 32.58 1.84 -1.10
CA ASP A 64 33.67 2.15 -0.17
C ASP A 64 34.46 3.43 -0.54
N HIS A 65 34.19 4.02 -1.72
CA HIS A 65 34.94 5.17 -2.24
C HIS A 65 34.50 6.54 -1.68
N TYR A 66 33.34 6.66 -1.03
CA TYR A 66 32.71 7.98 -0.82
C TYR A 66 32.79 8.60 0.57
N LEU A 67 33.74 8.19 1.42
CA LEU A 67 34.00 8.94 2.65
C LEU A 67 35.47 9.28 2.92
N TYR A 68 36.44 8.43 2.54
CA TYR A 68 37.86 8.72 2.81
C TYR A 68 38.86 8.29 1.71
N GLY A 69 38.42 8.08 0.47
CA GLY A 69 39.29 7.99 -0.72
C GLY A 69 40.33 6.86 -0.78
N THR A 70 40.41 5.97 0.21
CA THR A 70 41.37 4.85 0.21
C THR A 70 40.70 3.56 -0.22
N SER A 71 41.13 3.00 -1.35
CA SER A 71 40.65 1.69 -1.85
C SER A 71 40.93 0.57 -0.84
N LYS A 72 39.94 -0.30 -0.56
CA LYS A 72 40.11 -1.50 0.28
C LYS A 72 41.04 -2.58 -0.33
N ARG A 73 41.39 -2.46 -1.62
CA ARG A 73 42.38 -3.36 -2.24
C ARG A 73 43.77 -2.93 -1.75
N GLN A 74 44.25 -3.56 -0.69
CA GLN A 74 45.68 -3.64 -0.48
C GLN A 74 46.28 -4.24 -1.74
N GLU A 75 47.23 -3.53 -2.35
CA GLU A 75 48.13 -4.11 -3.34
C GLU A 75 48.64 -5.42 -2.76
N THR A 76 48.14 -6.54 -3.27
CA THR A 76 48.88 -7.79 -3.18
C THR A 76 50.11 -7.56 -4.04
N ASP A 77 51.18 -7.26 -3.33
CA ASP A 77 52.57 -7.24 -3.70
C ASP A 77 52.91 -8.34 -4.73
N SER A 78 53.64 -7.91 -5.77
CA SER A 78 54.60 -8.62 -6.64
C SER A 78 54.43 -10.12 -6.96
#